data_AF-A0A9E8AVW1-F1
#
_entry.id   AF-A0A9E8AVW1-F1
#
_cell.length_a   1.000
_cell.length_b   1.000
_cell.length_c   1.000
_cell.angle_alpha   90.00
_cell.angle_beta   90.00
_cell.angle_gamma   90.00
#
_symmetry.space_group_name_H-M   'P 1'
#
loop_
_entity.id
_entity.type
_entity.pdbx_description
1 polymer ?
#
loop_
_entity_poly.entity_id
_entity_poly.type
_entity_poly.pdbx_seq_one_letter_code
_entity_poly.pdbx_strand_id
1 'polypeptide(L)' 'MIFSLFVLNVVLWIAASMLCISYFNDHVEGWEEWEALPVWMKIPIVLVAPALFIPWWIR' A
#
# COMPACT_ATOMS: atom_id res chain seq x y z
N MET A 1 -9.18 -24.62 4.04
CA MET A 1 -8.98 -23.69 5.17
C MET A 1 -7.72 -22.84 5.01
N ILE A 2 -6.54 -23.43 4.81
CA ILE A 2 -5.28 -22.69 4.64
C ILE A 2 -5.31 -21.71 3.45
N PHE A 3 -5.86 -22.14 2.30
CA PHE A 3 -6.00 -21.27 1.12
C PHE A 3 -6.86 -20.04 1.39
N SER A 4 -7.98 -20.20 2.08
CA SER A 4 -8.89 -19.10 2.43
C SER A 4 -8.23 -18.09 3.37
N LEU A 5 -7.43 -18.57 4.33
CA LEU A 5 -6.65 -17.71 5.23
C LEU A 5 -5.55 -16.96 4.47
N PHE A 6 -4.90 -17.59 3.50
CA PHE A 6 -3.91 -16.95 2.66
C PHE A 6 -4.52 -15.81 1.84
N VAL A 7 -5.65 -16.06 1.17
CA VAL A 7 -6.37 -15.04 0.39
C VAL A 7 -6.79 -13.88 1.29
N LEU A 8 -7.31 -14.15 2.49
CA LEU A 8 -7.68 -13.12 3.45
C LEU A 8 -6.47 -12.24 3.83
N ASN A 9 -5.32 -12.84 4.12
CA ASN A 9 -4.10 -12.10 4.45
C ASN A 9 -3.64 -11.19 3.29
N VAL A 10 -3.71 -11.69 2.05
CA VAL A 10 -3.37 -10.90 0.86
C VAL A 10 -4.32 -9.72 0.69
N VAL A 11 -5.63 -9.93 0.88
CA VAL A 11 -6.64 -8.86 0.79
C VAL A 11 -6.41 -7.80 1.88
N LEU A 12 -6.17 -8.22 3.12
CA LEU A 12 -5.88 -7.31 4.23
C LEU A 12 -4.59 -6.52 3.98
N TRP A 13 -3.56 -7.15 3.42
CA TRP A 13 -2.30 -6.48 3.07
C TRP A 13 -2.51 -5.41 2.00
N ILE A 14 -3.24 -5.73 0.93
CA ILE A 14 -3.53 -4.77 -0.14
C ILE A 14 -4.35 -3.60 0.41
N ALA A 15 -5.38 -3.87 1.22
CA ALA A 15 -6.19 -2.82 1.84
C ALA A 15 -5.35 -1.89 2.73
N ALA A 16 -4.50 -2.46 3.59
CA ALA A 16 -3.58 -1.69 4.43
C ALA A 16 -2.62 -0.84 3.58
N SER A 17 -2.09 -1.40 2.49
CA SER A 17 -1.19 -0.70 1.57
C SER A 17 -1.87 0.49 0.91
N MET A 18 -3.10 0.33 0.42
CA MET A 18 -3.87 1.41 -0.20
C MET A 18 -4.18 2.53 0.80
N LEU A 19 -4.47 2.19 2.06
CA LEU A 19 -4.65 3.19 3.13
C LEU A 19 -3.35 3.97 3.41
N CYS A 20 -2.21 3.28 3.47
CA CYS A 20 -0.91 3.93 3.67
C CYS A 20 -0.58 4.86 2.49
N ILE A 21 -0.79 4.40 1.26
CA ILE A 21 -0.55 5.19 0.05
C ILE A 21 -1.49 6.39 0.01
N SER A 22 -2.77 6.23 0.33
CA SER A 22 -3.73 7.34 0.43
C SER A 22 -3.25 8.42 1.39
N TYR A 23 -2.77 8.00 2.57
CA TYR A 23 -2.27 8.92 3.58
C TYR A 23 -1.05 9.72 3.08
N PHE A 24 -0.10 9.05 2.42
CA PHE A 24 1.09 9.71 1.85
C PHE A 24 0.74 10.60 0.65
N ASN A 25 -0.15 10.15 -0.23
CA ASN A 25 -0.59 10.94 -1.39
C ASN A 25 -1.30 12.21 -0.97
N ASP A 26 -2.17 12.15 0.04
CA ASP A 26 -2.85 13.33 0.57
C ASP A 26 -1.87 14.33 1.23
N HIS A 27 -0.70 13.86 1.69
CA HIS A 27 0.34 14.69 2.30
C HIS A 27 1.38 15.27 1.32
N VAL A 28 1.65 14.61 0.19
CA VAL A 28 2.86 14.86 -0.61
C VAL A 28 2.57 15.32 -2.03
N GLU A 29 1.92 14.49 -2.85
CA GLU A 29 1.91 14.66 -4.32
C GLU A 29 0.52 14.47 -4.98
N GLY A 30 -0.50 14.05 -4.22
CA GLY A 30 -1.85 13.85 -4.75
C GLY A 30 -2.02 12.58 -5.61
N TRP A 31 -3.27 12.19 -5.87
CA TRP A 31 -3.59 10.94 -6.57
C TRP A 31 -3.23 10.93 -8.06
N GLU A 32 -3.09 12.10 -8.69
CA GLU A 32 -2.76 12.20 -10.12
C GLU A 32 -1.38 11.61 -10.45
N GLU A 33 -0.38 11.85 -9.60
CA GLU A 33 0.97 11.32 -9.81
C GLU A 33 1.04 9.81 -9.60
N TRP A 34 0.29 9.29 -8.62
CA TRP A 34 0.13 7.86 -8.44
C TRP A 34 -0.55 7.21 -9.64
N GLU A 35 -1.60 7.82 -10.19
CA GLU A 35 -2.29 7.28 -11.37
C GLU A 35 -1.37 7.23 -12.60
N ALA A 36 -0.54 8.26 -12.80
CA ALA A 36 0.44 8.34 -13.89
C ALA A 36 1.57 7.29 -13.80
N LEU A 37 1.82 6.72 -12.61
CA LEU A 37 2.85 5.70 -12.45
C LEU A 37 2.50 4.40 -13.19
N PRO A 38 3.49 3.77 -13.85
CA PRO A 38 3.29 2.49 -14.51
C PRO A 38 3.02 1.38 -13.48
N VAL A 39 2.16 0.42 -13.85
CA VAL A 39 1.71 -0.67 -12.96
C VAL A 39 2.87 -1.45 -12.35
N TRP A 40 3.95 -1.66 -13.10
CA TRP A 40 5.15 -2.37 -12.63
C TRP A 40 5.85 -1.68 -11.46
N MET A 41 5.73 -0.36 -11.34
CA MET A 41 6.24 0.41 -10.20
C MET A 41 5.26 0.42 -9.02
N LYS A 42 3.95 0.33 -9.28
CA LYS A 42 2.93 0.25 -8.23
C LYS A 42 3.03 -1.05 -7.41
N ILE A 43 3.38 -2.16 -8.06
CA ILE A 43 3.50 -3.48 -7.40
C ILE A 43 4.52 -3.48 -6.24
N PRO A 44 5.80 -3.10 -6.45
CA PRO A 44 6.75 -3.05 -5.34
C PRO A 44 6.31 -2.04 -4.29
N ILE A 45 5.75 -0.89 -4.67
CA ILE A 45 5.27 0.12 -3.71
C ILE A 45 4.18 -0.46 -2.81
N VAL A 46 3.17 -1.14 -3.35
CA VAL A 46 2.13 -1.83 -2.56
C VAL A 46 2.74 -2.93 -1.67
N LEU A 47 3.82 -3.59 -2.11
CA LEU A 47 4.49 -4.60 -1.31
C LEU A 47 5.19 -4.02 -0.08
N VAL A 48 5.85 -2.85 -0.21
CA VAL A 48 6.63 -2.22 0.88
C VAL A 48 5.89 -1.12 1.64
N ALA A 49 4.80 -0.55 1.11
CA ALA A 49 4.11 0.58 1.73
C ALA A 49 3.71 0.33 3.20
N PRO A 50 3.13 -0.82 3.58
CA PRO A 50 2.82 -1.10 4.99
C PRO A 50 4.08 -1.19 5.86
N ALA A 51 5.17 -1.73 5.33
CA ALA A 51 6.43 -1.88 6.06
C ALA A 51 7.13 -0.53 6.28
N LEU A 52 7.04 0.39 5.31
CA LEU A 52 7.55 1.75 5.41
C LEU A 52 6.65 2.67 6.25
N PHE A 53 5.38 2.33 6.38
CA PHE A 53 4.42 3.06 7.22
C PHE A 53 4.64 2.82 8.72
N ILE A 54 5.03 1.61 9.14
CA ILE A 54 5.25 1.29 10.58
C ILE A 54 6.27 2.25 11.25
N PRO A 55 7.48 2.49 10.69
CA PRO A 55 8.42 3.47 11.25
C PRO A 55 7.90 4.91 11.22
N TRP A 56 7.05 5.24 10.25
CA TRP A 56 6.51 6.58 10.06
C TRP A 56 5.37 6.87 11.06
N TRP A 57 4.54 5.88 11.38
CA TRP A 57 3.44 5.98 12.36
C TRP A 57 3.92 6.11 13.82
N ILE A 58 5.11 5.58 14.13
CA ILE A 58 5.66 5.61 15.50
C ILE A 58 6.36 6.95 15.81
N ARG A 59 6.64 7.79 14.79
CA ARG A 59 7.17 9.15 14.97
C ARG A 59 6.07 10.13 15.36
#